data_AF-A0A4R4D336-F1
#
_entry.id   AF-A0A4R4D336-F1
#
_cell.length_a   1.000
_cell.length_b   1.000
_cell.length_c   1.000
_cell.angle_alpha   90.00
_cell.angle_beta   90.00
_cell.angle_gamma   90.00
#
_symmetry.space_group_name_H-M   'P 1'
#
loop_
_entity.id
_entity.type
_entity.pdbx_description
1 polymer ?
#
loop_
_entity_poly.entity_id
_entity_poly.type
_entity_poly.pdbx_seq_one_letter_code
_entity_poly.pdbx_strand_id
1 'polypeptide(L)' 'MLNDLWPEAGQPRMPFPSRDPVRSAKAMAALDAVNARHGAGTLRPLASGLARPWAARAARLSPRTTTRLEEILEARAW' A
#
# COMPACT_ATOMS: atom_id res chain seq x y z
N MET A 1 -3.11 17.82 -1.80
CA MET A 1 -3.56 17.35 -3.13
C MET A 1 -2.63 16.23 -3.56
N LEU A 2 -3.07 15.28 -4.39
CA LEU A 2 -2.28 14.10 -4.81
C LEU A 2 -1.50 14.35 -6.11
N ASN A 3 -1.04 15.59 -6.34
CA ASN A 3 -0.22 15.93 -7.52
C ASN A 3 1.29 15.95 -7.22
N ASP A 4 1.67 15.77 -5.96
CA ASP A 4 3.06 15.89 -5.49
C ASP A 4 3.79 14.54 -5.47
N LEU A 5 3.24 13.52 -6.15
CA LEU A 5 3.90 12.22 -6.28
C LEU A 5 5.03 12.34 -7.29
N TRP A 6 6.25 12.12 -6.82
CA TRP A 6 7.46 12.12 -7.64
C TRP A 6 8.10 10.73 -7.65
N PRO A 7 8.65 10.26 -8.78
CA PRO A 7 9.49 9.07 -8.79
C PRO A 7 10.62 9.21 -7.78
N GLU A 8 10.94 8.13 -7.05
CA GLU A 8 11.99 8.14 -6.01
C GLU A 8 13.32 8.66 -6.57
N ALA A 9 13.69 8.24 -7.78
CA ALA A 9 14.92 8.67 -8.45
C ALA A 9 14.99 10.19 -8.72
N GLY A 10 13.84 10.87 -8.78
CA GLY A 10 13.75 12.31 -9.02
C GLY A 10 13.45 13.13 -7.77
N GLN A 11 13.30 12.51 -6.60
CA GLN A 11 12.96 13.24 -5.39
C GLN A 11 14.11 14.17 -4.95
N PRO A 12 13.84 15.47 -4.72
CA PRO A 12 14.82 16.35 -4.13
C PRO A 12 15.23 15.81 -2.75
N ARG A 13 16.53 15.59 -2.54
CA ARG A 13 17.02 15.23 -1.20
C ARG A 13 16.74 16.38 -0.25
N MET A 14 16.02 16.09 0.83
CA MET A 14 15.75 17.05 1.88
C MET A 14 17.10 17.52 2.48
N PRO A 15 17.38 18.82 2.57
CA PRO A 15 18.62 19.33 3.15
C PRO A 15 18.80 18.92 4.63
N PHE A 16 17.69 18.71 5.34
CA PHE A 16 17.66 18.31 6.75
C PHE A 16 16.71 17.12 6.92
N PRO A 17 17.18 15.88 6.69
CA PRO A 17 16.33 14.71 6.83
C PRO A 17 16.03 14.47 8.31
N SER A 18 14.74 14.44 8.67
CA SER A 18 14.28 14.11 10.03
C SER A 18 14.43 12.63 10.38
N ARG A 19 14.71 11.78 9.38
CA ARG A 19 14.88 10.33 9.52
C ARG A 19 15.92 9.82 8.53
N ASP A 20 16.70 8.83 8.96
CA ASP A 20 17.60 8.09 8.08
C ASP A 20 16.78 7.33 7.01
N PRO A 21 17.00 7.60 5.70
CA PRO A 21 16.22 6.99 4.62
C PRO A 21 16.44 5.48 4.53
N VAL A 22 17.65 4.98 4.75
CA VAL A 22 17.95 3.54 4.66
C VAL A 22 17.27 2.79 5.79
N ARG A 23 17.34 3.33 7.00
CA ARG A 23 16.65 2.75 8.16
C ARG A 23 15.14 2.81 8.01
N SER A 24 14.62 3.91 7.47
CA SER A 24 13.19 4.08 7.19
C SER A 24 12.70 3.04 6.18
N ALA A 25 13.43 2.84 5.07
CA ALA A 25 13.08 1.86 4.04
C ALA A 25 13.03 0.42 4.61
N LYS A 26 14.03 0.04 5.42
CA LYS A 26 14.03 -1.29 6.10
C LYS A 26 12.83 -1.47 7.03
N ALA A 27 12.48 -0.44 7.80
CA ALA A 27 11.32 -0.49 8.69
C ALA A 27 10.00 -0.60 7.92
N MET A 28 9.86 0.12 6.79
CA MET A 28 8.68 0.03 5.92
C MET A 28 8.56 -1.37 5.29
N ALA A 29 9.66 -1.94 4.79
CA ALA A 29 9.65 -3.29 4.25
C ALA A 29 9.21 -4.35 5.29
N ALA A 30 9.63 -4.19 6.55
CA ALA A 30 9.18 -5.07 7.63
C ALA A 30 7.69 -4.92 7.93
N LEU A 31 7.17 -3.69 7.95
CA LEU A 31 5.73 -3.43 8.10
C LEU A 31 4.94 -4.07 6.96
N ASP A 32 5.40 -3.92 5.72
CA ASP A 32 4.76 -4.47 4.53
C ASP A 32 4.74 -6.00 4.57
N ALA A 33 5.84 -6.64 4.98
CA ALA A 33 5.91 -8.09 5.13
C ALA A 33 4.90 -8.62 6.16
N VAL A 34 4.75 -7.92 7.30
CA VAL A 34 3.74 -8.30 8.32
C VAL A 34 2.33 -8.09 7.80
N ASN A 35 2.05 -6.96 7.15
CA ASN A 35 0.75 -6.66 6.58
C ASN A 35 0.36 -7.64 5.45
N ALA A 36 1.31 -8.08 4.63
CA ALA A 36 1.07 -9.07 3.58
C ALA A 36 0.60 -10.41 4.18
N ARG A 37 1.13 -10.79 5.35
CA ARG A 37 0.78 -12.05 6.02
C ARG A 37 -0.51 -11.97 6.84
N HIS A 38 -0.78 -10.83 7.48
CA HIS A 38 -1.84 -10.70 8.47
C HIS A 38 -3.04 -9.83 8.02
N GLY A 39 -2.94 -9.22 6.85
CA GLY A 39 -3.95 -8.33 6.30
C GLY A 39 -3.46 -6.88 6.20
N ALA A 40 -3.98 -6.17 5.19
CA ALA A 40 -3.61 -4.79 4.97
C ALA A 40 -3.99 -3.92 6.19
N GLY A 41 -3.01 -3.19 6.73
CA GLY A 41 -3.20 -2.28 7.86
C GLY A 41 -3.15 -2.94 9.24
N THR A 42 -2.71 -4.20 9.37
CA THR A 42 -2.43 -4.83 10.67
C THR A 42 -1.42 -4.00 11.48
N LEU A 43 -0.34 -3.55 10.85
CA LEU A 43 0.62 -2.60 11.38
C LEU A 43 0.62 -1.33 10.57
N ARG A 44 0.84 -0.21 11.25
CA ARG A 44 0.94 1.14 10.66
C ARG A 44 1.91 2.00 11.47
N PRO A 45 2.62 2.95 10.83
CA PRO A 45 3.43 3.91 11.55
C PRO A 45 2.59 4.76 12.50
N LEU A 46 3.05 4.97 13.74
CA LEU A 46 2.39 5.84 14.71
C LEU A 46 2.22 7.28 14.20
N ALA A 47 3.15 7.75 13.36
CA ALA A 47 3.08 9.05 12.71
C ALA A 47 1.83 9.24 11.82
N SER A 48 1.15 8.15 11.42
CA SER A 48 -0.13 8.21 10.71
C SER A 48 -1.34 8.50 11.61
N GLY A 49 -1.12 8.76 12.90
CA GLY A 49 -2.16 8.97 13.92
C GLY A 49 -2.74 7.66 14.45
N LEU A 50 -3.62 7.73 15.45
CA LEU A 50 -4.35 6.55 15.95
C LEU A 50 -5.76 6.50 15.38
N ALA A 51 -6.46 7.63 15.35
CA ALA A 51 -7.80 7.73 14.78
C ALA A 51 -7.78 7.46 13.27
N ARG A 52 -8.77 6.70 12.80
CA ARG A 52 -9.06 6.51 11.38
C ARG A 52 -10.51 6.93 11.12
N PRO A 53 -10.79 8.23 11.01
CA PRO A 53 -12.15 8.75 10.91
C PRO A 53 -12.86 8.36 9.61
N TRP A 54 -12.09 7.89 8.61
CA TRP A 54 -12.58 7.50 7.30
C TRP A 54 -11.97 6.16 6.89
N ALA A 55 -12.79 5.27 6.35
CA ALA A 55 -12.39 4.03 5.72
C ALA A 55 -13.18 3.81 4.44
N ALA A 56 -12.53 3.27 3.40
CA ALA A 56 -13.20 2.88 2.17
C ALA A 56 -14.30 1.86 2.48
N ARG A 57 -15.53 2.16 2.04
CA ARG A 57 -16.69 1.30 2.25
C ARG A 57 -16.68 0.18 1.19
N ALA A 58 -16.29 -1.02 1.58
CA ALA A 58 -16.30 -2.21 0.72
C ALA A 58 -17.54 -3.09 0.94
N ALA A 59 -18.74 -2.50 0.96
CA ALA A 59 -19.98 -3.23 1.26
C ALA A 59 -20.54 -4.07 0.10
N ARG A 60 -19.98 -3.92 -1.11
CA ARG A 60 -20.37 -4.65 -2.32
C ARG A 60 -19.13 -5.25 -2.98
N LEU A 61 -18.48 -6.18 -2.28
CA LEU A 61 -17.41 -6.97 -2.87
C LEU A 61 -18.03 -7.98 -3.85
N SER A 62 -17.64 -7.91 -5.12
CA SER A 62 -17.88 -8.98 -6.09
C SER A 62 -17.07 -10.22 -5.71
N PRO A 63 -17.43 -11.40 -6.26
CA PRO A 63 -16.58 -12.58 -6.17
C PRO A 63 -15.12 -12.27 -6.55
N ARG A 64 -14.19 -13.03 -5.96
CA ARG A 64 -12.72 -12.84 -6.08
C ARG A 64 -12.21 -12.88 -7.53
N THR A 65 -13.04 -13.36 -8.44
CA THR A 65 -12.87 -13.37 -9.90
C THR A 65 -12.51 -12.01 -10.50
N THR A 66 -12.93 -10.90 -9.87
CA THR A 66 -12.56 -9.54 -10.33
C THR A 66 -11.13 -9.10 -9.96
N THR A 67 -10.48 -9.84 -9.06
CA THR A 67 -9.13 -9.54 -8.55
C THR A 67 -8.11 -10.65 -8.83
N ARG A 68 -8.57 -11.80 -9.33
CA ARG A 68 -7.74 -12.95 -9.71
C ARG A 68 -8.08 -13.37 -11.13
N LEU A 69 -7.20 -13.00 -12.05
CA LEU A 69 -7.31 -13.34 -13.48
C LEU A 69 -7.36 -14.87 -13.69
N GLU A 70 -6.64 -15.62 -12.87
CA GLU A 70 -6.62 -17.09 -12.85
C GLU A 70 -7.97 -17.74 -12.51
N GLU A 71 -8.94 -17.00 -11.96
CA GLU A 71 -10.30 -17.50 -11.69
C GLU A 71 -11.28 -17.19 -12.85
N ILE A 72 -10.84 -16.48 -13.89
CA ILE A 72 -11.67 -16.11 -15.05
C ILE A 72 -11.72 -17.28 -16.04
N LEU A 73 -12.91 -17.57 -16.57
CA LEU A 73 -13.09 -18.60 -17.58
C LEU A 73 -12.39 -18.21 -18.90
N GLU A 74 -11.51 -19.07 -19.41
CA GLU A 74 -10.93 -18.91 -20.74
C GLU A 74 -11.91 -19.38 -21.82
N ALA A 75 -12.27 -18.48 -22.74
CA ALA A 75 -13.09 -18.81 -23.90
C ALA A 75 -12.19 -18.99 -25.14
N ARG A 76 -12.45 -20.04 -25.93
CA ARG A 76 -11.87 -20.23 -27.27
C ARG A 76 -12.96 -20.06 -28.32
N ALA A 77 -12.69 -19.23 -29.31
CA ALA A 77 -13.49 -19.15 -30.52
C ALA A 77 -13.20 -20.36 -31.43
N TRP A 78 -14.21 -20.75 -32.20
CA TRP A 78 -14.15 -21.86 -33.16
C TRP A 78 -13.41 -21.44 -34.44
#